data_AF-A0A952D713-F1
#
_entry.id   AF-A0A952D713-F1
#
_cell.length_a   1.000
_cell.length_b   1.000
_cell.length_c   1.000
_cell.angle_alpha   90.00
_cell.angle_beta   90.00
_cell.angle_gamma   90.00
#
_symmetry.space_group_name_H-M   'P 1'
#
loop_
_entity.id
_entity.type
_entity.pdbx_description
1 polymer ?
#
loop_
_entity_poly.entity_id
_entity_poly.type
_entity_poly.pdbx_seq_one_letter_code
_entity_poly.pdbx_strand_id
1 'polypeptide(L)'
;GPVRSPTFNLVQVFETNPRVAHTDLYRVASSEGLGLDELMADHLLLVEWPDRFTELPANECWRVTLAFEDEARAITVQPPEIR
;
A
#
# COMPACT_ATOMS: atom_id res chain seq x y z
N GLY A 1 -15.66 -1.09 10.10
CA GLY A 1 -16.47 -1.99 9.26
C GLY A 1 -15.59 -3.09 8.69
N PRO A 2 -16.11 -4.02 7.88
CA PRO A 2 -15.28 -5.04 7.22
C PRO A 2 -14.28 -4.38 6.26
N VAL A 3 -13.04 -4.86 6.25
CA VAL A 3 -12.02 -4.50 5.25
C VAL A 3 -12.29 -5.32 3.99
N ARG A 4 -12.38 -4.68 2.83
CA ARG A 4 -12.46 -5.35 1.54
C ARG A 4 -11.33 -4.81 0.67
N SER A 5 -10.81 -5.66 -0.24
CA SER A 5 -9.88 -5.17 -1.25
C SER A 5 -10.56 -4.04 -2.03
N PRO A 6 -9.92 -2.86 -2.17
CA PRO A 6 -10.47 -1.72 -2.88
C PRO A 6 -10.34 -1.90 -4.40
N THR A 7 -10.54 -3.12 -4.93
CA THR A 7 -10.30 -3.46 -6.34
C THR A 7 -11.05 -2.54 -7.33
N PHE A 8 -12.20 -1.97 -6.95
CA PHE A 8 -13.01 -1.06 -7.78
C PHE A 8 -12.85 0.41 -7.42
N ASN A 9 -12.65 0.73 -6.15
CA ASN A 9 -12.52 2.12 -5.69
C ASN A 9 -11.08 2.62 -5.72
N LEU A 10 -10.11 1.73 -6.00
CA LEU A 10 -8.65 1.91 -6.01
C LEU A 10 -8.06 2.33 -4.66
N VAL A 11 -8.74 3.20 -3.93
CA VAL A 11 -8.41 3.70 -2.60
C VAL A 11 -9.62 3.55 -1.69
N GLN A 12 -9.40 3.08 -0.47
CA GLN A 12 -10.37 3.06 0.61
C GLN A 12 -9.79 3.67 1.87
N VAL A 13 -10.43 4.72 2.38
CA VAL A 13 -10.04 5.39 3.62
C VAL A 13 -10.80 4.80 4.81
N PHE A 14 -10.07 4.57 5.90
CA PHE A 14 -10.58 4.14 7.18
C PHE A 14 -10.24 5.19 8.24
N GLU A 15 -11.26 5.69 8.93
CA GLU A 15 -11.15 6.65 10.05
C GLU A 15 -10.66 5.95 11.34
N THR A 16 -9.53 5.25 11.26
CA THR A 16 -8.81 4.65 12.40
C THR A 16 -7.85 5.67 13.03
N ASN A 17 -7.11 5.26 14.07
CA ASN A 17 -6.02 6.07 14.66
C ASN A 17 -4.70 5.28 14.64
N PRO A 18 -3.75 5.58 13.72
CA PRO A 18 -3.81 6.61 12.68
C PRO A 18 -4.86 6.30 11.61
N ARG A 19 -5.26 7.31 10.82
CA ARG A 19 -6.12 7.10 9.66
C ARG A 19 -5.38 6.23 8.65
N VAL A 20 -6.09 5.30 8.01
CA VAL A 20 -5.48 4.36 7.06
C VAL A 20 -6.09 4.58 5.68
N ALA A 21 -5.24 4.68 4.67
CA ALA A 21 -5.63 4.63 3.27
C ALA A 21 -5.12 3.30 2.69
N HIS A 22 -6.04 2.43 2.29
CA HIS A 22 -5.72 1.16 1.62
C HIS A 22 -5.90 1.34 0.11
N THR A 23 -4.83 1.12 -0.63
CA THR A 23 -4.77 1.30 -2.08
C THR A 23 -4.42 -0.01 -2.77
N ASP A 24 -5.11 -0.32 -3.87
CA ASP A 24 -4.82 -1.46 -4.74
C ASP A 24 -4.58 -0.98 -6.17
N LEU A 25 -3.33 -1.11 -6.64
CA LEU A 25 -2.89 -0.63 -7.95
C LEU A 25 -2.85 -1.72 -9.03
N TYR A 26 -3.38 -2.92 -8.76
CA TYR A 26 -3.30 -4.04 -9.70
C TYR A 26 -3.81 -3.70 -11.11
N ARG A 27 -4.89 -2.91 -11.19
CA ARG A 27 -5.61 -2.60 -12.44
C ARG A 27 -5.15 -1.34 -13.15
N VAL A 28 -4.28 -0.54 -12.55
CA VAL A 28 -3.84 0.74 -13.12
C VAL A 28 -2.45 0.62 -13.70
N ALA A 29 -2.18 1.37 -14.77
CA ALA A 29 -0.85 1.46 -15.35
C ALA A 29 0.10 2.28 -14.46
N SER A 30 -0.43 3.30 -13.78
CA SER A 30 0.27 4.17 -12.83
C SER A 30 -0.68 4.70 -11.75
N SER A 31 -0.11 5.22 -10.67
CA SER A 31 -0.78 5.94 -9.56
C SER A 31 -1.15 7.40 -9.87
N GLU A 32 -0.78 7.91 -11.05
CA GLU A 32 -0.95 9.31 -11.42
C GLU A 32 -2.43 9.74 -11.34
N GLY A 33 -2.70 10.85 -10.65
CA GLY A 33 -4.05 11.39 -10.46
C GLY A 33 -4.91 10.69 -9.40
N LEU A 34 -4.36 9.71 -8.67
CA LEU A 34 -5.08 9.04 -7.57
C LEU A 34 -4.98 9.78 -6.22
N GLY A 35 -4.19 10.86 -6.12
CA GLY A 35 -4.02 11.65 -4.90
C GLY A 35 -3.32 10.92 -3.75
N LEU A 36 -2.44 9.95 -4.06
CA LEU A 36 -1.74 9.15 -3.05
C LEU A 36 -0.70 9.96 -2.25
N ASP A 37 -0.15 11.00 -2.86
CA ASP A 37 0.76 11.97 -2.26
C ASP A 37 0.07 12.78 -1.15
N GLU A 38 -1.15 13.24 -1.39
CA GLU A 38 -1.97 13.94 -0.39
C GLU A 38 -2.29 13.00 0.78
N LEU A 39 -2.71 11.77 0.47
CA LEU A 39 -3.03 10.76 1.49
C LEU A 39 -1.82 10.36 2.32
N MET A 40 -0.62 10.30 1.74
CA MET A 40 0.61 9.96 2.45
C MET A 40 0.99 11.02 3.49
N ALA A 41 0.52 12.26 3.37
CA ALA A 41 0.81 13.34 4.31
C ALA A 41 0.08 13.19 5.65
N ASP A 42 -1.11 12.57 5.67
CA ASP A 42 -1.98 12.50 6.86
C ASP A 42 -2.56 11.10 7.16
N HIS A 43 -2.32 10.10 6.30
CA HIS A 43 -2.71 8.70 6.51
C HIS A 43 -1.51 7.75 6.53
N LEU A 44 -1.67 6.64 7.25
CA LEU A 44 -0.90 5.43 6.99
C LEU A 44 -1.36 4.83 5.67
N LEU A 45 -0.54 4.99 4.63
CA LEU A 45 -0.82 4.48 3.29
C LEU A 45 -0.34 3.02 3.14
N LEU A 46 -1.27 2.12 2.81
CA LEU A 46 -1.01 0.71 2.52
C LEU A 46 -1.25 0.46 1.03
N VAL A 47 -0.22 0.06 0.29
CA VAL A 47 -0.28 -0.07 -1.18
C VAL A 47 -0.04 -1.50 -1.62
N GLU A 48 -1.04 -2.11 -2.26
CA GLU A 48 -0.88 -3.37 -3.00
C GLU A 48 -0.37 -3.08 -4.43
N TRP A 49 0.50 -3.94 -4.94
CA TRP A 49 1.22 -3.75 -6.21
C TRP A 49 1.97 -2.41 -6.28
N PRO A 50 2.88 -2.14 -5.33
CA PRO A 50 3.56 -0.86 -5.20
C PRO A 50 4.45 -0.51 -6.41
N ASP A 51 4.80 -1.47 -7.26
CA ASP A 51 5.57 -1.23 -8.49
C ASP A 51 4.87 -0.29 -9.49
N ARG A 52 3.55 -0.08 -9.33
CA ARG A 52 2.77 0.88 -10.11
C ARG A 52 2.77 2.30 -9.51
N PHE A 53 3.31 2.46 -8.31
CA PHE A 53 3.45 3.74 -7.65
C PHE A 53 4.83 4.34 -7.92
N THR A 54 4.95 5.05 -9.05
CA THR A 54 6.24 5.56 -9.55
C THR A 54 6.86 6.64 -8.66
N GLU A 55 6.06 7.36 -7.90
CA GLU A 55 6.50 8.42 -6.98
C GLU A 55 6.90 7.87 -5.61
N LEU A 56 6.69 6.58 -5.34
CA LEU A 56 7.01 5.98 -4.04
C LEU A 56 8.54 5.94 -3.86
N PRO A 57 9.09 6.59 -2.82
CA PRO A 57 10.53 6.51 -2.58
C PRO A 57 10.88 5.08 -2.14
N ALA A 58 11.70 4.40 -2.93
CA ALA A 58 11.98 2.98 -2.75
C ALA A 58 12.57 2.63 -1.37
N ASN A 59 13.21 3.60 -0.71
CA ASN A 59 13.99 3.41 0.51
C ASN A 59 13.32 4.06 1.74
N GLU A 60 12.12 4.64 1.60
CA GLU A 60 11.47 5.39 2.68
C GLU A 60 10.25 4.68 3.28
N CYS A 61 9.93 3.48 2.78
CA CYS A 61 8.76 2.73 3.21
C CYS A 61 9.11 1.36 3.79
N TRP A 62 8.21 0.85 4.63
CA TRP A 62 8.24 -0.55 5.03
C TRP A 62 7.78 -1.42 3.86
N ARG A 63 8.56 -2.47 3.54
CA ARG A 63 8.17 -3.45 2.54
C ARG A 63 7.70 -4.72 3.21
N VAL A 64 6.51 -5.17 2.82
CA VAL A 64 5.95 -6.44 3.26
C VAL A 64 5.79 -7.33 2.03
N THR A 65 6.52 -8.44 1.99
CA THR A 65 6.41 -9.44 0.94
C THR A 65 5.71 -10.67 1.50
N LEU A 66 4.67 -11.11 0.79
CA LEU A 66 3.93 -12.34 1.10
C LEU A 66 4.28 -13.38 0.02
N ALA A 67 4.74 -14.55 0.43
CA ALA A 67 5.04 -15.67 -0.46
C ALA A 67 4.23 -16.91 -0.07
N PHE A 68 3.94 -17.75 -1.05
CA PHE A 68 3.34 -19.07 -0.81
C PHE A 68 4.43 -20.06 -0.39
N GLU A 69 4.17 -20.84 0.65
CA GLU A 69 5.04 -21.91 1.13
C GLU A 69 4.15 -23.11 1.46
N ASP A 70 3.99 -24.04 0.52
CA ASP A 70 3.00 -25.12 0.56
C ASP A 70 1.59 -24.62 0.94
N GLU A 71 1.03 -25.13 2.05
CA GLU A 71 -0.28 -24.70 2.58
C GLU A 71 -0.19 -23.44 3.47
N ALA A 72 0.99 -22.87 3.66
CA ALA A 72 1.26 -21.71 4.50
C ALA A 72 1.58 -20.42 3.70
N ARG A 73 1.89 -19.35 4.44
CA ARG A 73 2.43 -18.10 3.90
C ARG A 73 3.70 -17.74 4.66
N ALA A 74 4.73 -17.39 3.91
CA ALA A 74 5.89 -16.71 4.46
C ALA A 74 5.69 -15.19 4.35
N ILE A 75 6.05 -14.47 5.41
CA ILE A 75 6.02 -13.01 5.45
C ILE A 75 7.43 -12.50 5.71
N THR A 76 7.92 -11.63 4.82
CA THR A 76 9.17 -10.89 5.02
C THR A 76 8.83 -9.42 5.20
N VAL A 77 9.36 -8.82 6.25
CA VAL A 77 9.19 -7.38 6.56
C VAL A 77 10.55 -6.71 6.54
N GLN A 78 10.71 -5.69 5.70
CA GLN A 78 11.93 -4.91 5.57
C GLN A 78 11.65 -3.46 5.98
N PRO A 79 12.46 -2.86 6.86
CA PRO A 79 12.33 -1.45 7.21
C PRO A 79 12.80 -0.56 6.05
N PRO A 80 12.44 0.74 6.09
CA PRO A 80 13.08 1.75 5.26
C PRO A 80 14.62 1.73 5.43
N GLU A 81 15.36 2.01 4.36
CA GLU A 81 16.83 2.06 4.36
C GLU A 81 17.38 3.45 4.71
N ILE A 82 16.51 4.37 5.15
CA ILE A 82 16.91 5.73 5.53
C ILE A 82 17.92 5.67 6.68
N ARG A 83 19.10 6.26 6.47
CA ARG A 83 20.10 6.51 7.51
C ARG A 83 19.80 7.76 8.31
#